data_AF-A0A7Z3AGD0-F1
#
_entry.id   AF-A0A7Z3AGD0-F1
#
_cell.length_a   1.000
_cell.length_b   1.000
_cell.length_c   1.000
_cell.angle_alpha   90.00
_cell.angle_beta   90.00
_cell.angle_gamma   90.00
#
_symmetry.space_group_name_H-M   'P 1'
#
loop_
_entity.id
_entity.type
_entity.pdbx_description
1 polymer ?
#
loop_
_entity_poly.entity_id
_entity_poly.type
_entity_poly.pdbx_seq_one_letter_code
_entity_poly.pdbx_strand_id
1 'polypeptide(L)'
;MTRKKKRTPIPTDVAAQVLFLSDRTCCVCRTKGKPVQIHHVDEDPSNNLSSNLSTLCFDCHRETQIRGGFDRKLDADQVILYRNDWLRIVATERATSEAKREKRSDRDALDVELITSIAEIYRETKQFDSLAVHYDVIGNKELRDKYVEQAISGGASADTIFYLRGSLQQRPDLVPEEIIDDHLAEFSDGDDHEQHARALLAIGRRLEAAQKYIQGINDSLQNENWFSAAFYIREFTEEKLIEDLLKAAYRESTDQGETWWQVRALEELGWAAELKELLLRKKDEIEISGNLSLMELLAEAQGDRALSNSLRKAIARGSIPE
;
A
#
# COMPACT_ATOMS: atom_id res chain seq x y z
N MET A 1 -28.33 -27.00 57.35
CA MET A 1 -28.70 -27.64 56.06
C MET A 1 -29.08 -26.54 55.07
N THR A 2 -28.20 -26.19 54.13
CA THR A 2 -28.52 -25.20 53.09
C THR A 2 -29.41 -25.84 52.02
N ARG A 3 -30.63 -25.31 51.84
CA ARG A 3 -31.60 -25.77 50.84
C ARG A 3 -30.98 -25.62 49.45
N LYS A 4 -30.83 -26.72 48.70
CA LYS A 4 -30.23 -26.73 47.36
C LYS A 4 -31.14 -25.92 46.42
N LYS A 5 -30.72 -24.73 45.97
CA LYS A 5 -31.50 -23.88 45.04
C LYS A 5 -31.74 -24.66 43.74
N LYS A 6 -33.00 -24.75 43.29
CA LYS A 6 -33.38 -25.36 42.00
C LYS A 6 -32.87 -24.46 40.88
N ARG A 7 -31.95 -24.95 40.04
CA ARG A 7 -31.38 -24.17 38.93
C ARG A 7 -32.37 -24.17 37.77
N THR A 8 -32.92 -23.00 37.43
CA THR A 8 -33.69 -22.79 36.20
C THR A 8 -32.71 -22.32 35.12
N PRO A 9 -32.59 -22.98 33.96
CA PRO A 9 -31.72 -22.51 32.90
C PRO A 9 -32.20 -21.15 32.36
N ILE A 10 -31.26 -20.30 31.93
CA ILE A 10 -31.59 -19.05 31.23
C ILE A 10 -32.18 -19.44 29.85
N PRO A 11 -33.36 -18.91 29.47
CA PRO A 11 -33.90 -19.11 28.12
C PRO A 11 -32.91 -18.72 27.03
N THR A 12 -32.86 -19.49 25.95
CA THR A 12 -31.82 -19.36 24.90
C THR A 12 -31.87 -18.00 24.20
N ASP A 13 -33.06 -17.47 23.96
CA ASP A 13 -33.31 -16.15 23.37
C ASP A 13 -32.80 -15.01 24.27
N VAL A 14 -33.09 -15.09 25.57
CA VAL A 14 -32.60 -14.13 26.57
C VAL A 14 -31.07 -14.18 26.66
N ALA A 15 -30.49 -15.37 26.68
CA ALA A 15 -29.03 -15.53 26.69
C ALA A 15 -28.38 -14.95 25.42
N ALA A 16 -28.96 -15.23 24.24
CA ALA A 16 -28.48 -14.68 22.98
C ALA A 16 -28.57 -13.15 22.95
N GLN A 17 -29.67 -12.58 23.45
CA GLN A 17 -29.84 -11.13 23.52
C GLN A 17 -28.82 -10.48 24.44
N VAL A 18 -28.61 -11.01 25.65
CA VAL A 18 -27.63 -10.48 26.61
C VAL A 18 -26.22 -10.51 26.03
N LEU A 19 -25.84 -11.60 25.37
CA LEU A 19 -24.54 -11.73 24.71
C LEU A 19 -24.41 -10.81 23.49
N PHE A 20 -25.47 -10.65 22.70
CA PHE A 20 -25.44 -9.74 21.55
C PHE A 20 -25.28 -8.29 22.01
N LEU A 21 -26.06 -7.85 22.99
CA LEU A 21 -26.02 -6.47 23.49
C LEU A 21 -24.69 -6.12 24.16
N SER A 22 -23.99 -7.11 24.74
CA SER A 22 -22.67 -6.93 25.34
C SER A 22 -21.51 -7.12 24.37
N ASP A 23 -21.77 -7.25 23.05
CA ASP A 23 -20.76 -7.62 22.06
C ASP A 23 -19.96 -8.88 22.45
N ARG A 24 -20.63 -9.81 23.14
CA ARG A 24 -20.07 -11.04 23.72
C ARG A 24 -18.80 -10.77 24.54
N THR A 25 -18.76 -9.61 25.21
CA THR A 25 -17.58 -9.10 25.90
C THR A 25 -17.90 -8.81 27.36
N CYS A 26 -16.93 -9.07 28.24
CA CYS A 26 -17.05 -8.80 29.67
C CYS A 26 -17.33 -7.31 29.92
N CYS A 27 -18.39 -6.98 30.67
CA CYS A 27 -18.73 -5.58 30.92
C CYS A 27 -17.72 -4.83 31.81
N VAL A 28 -16.94 -5.56 32.62
CA VAL A 28 -15.95 -5.00 33.54
C VAL A 28 -14.64 -4.69 32.82
N CYS A 29 -13.95 -5.72 32.32
CA CYS A 29 -12.61 -5.55 31.73
C CYS A 29 -12.63 -5.23 30.23
N ARG A 30 -13.77 -5.43 29.55
CA ARG A 30 -13.98 -5.14 28.12
C ARG A 30 -12.99 -5.78 27.14
N THR A 31 -12.24 -6.77 27.62
CA THR A 31 -11.27 -7.48 26.78
C THR A 31 -12.00 -8.42 25.84
N LYS A 32 -11.92 -8.14 24.54
CA LYS A 32 -12.52 -8.97 23.48
C LYS A 32 -11.85 -10.35 23.40
N GLY A 33 -12.58 -11.34 22.90
CA GLY A 33 -12.06 -12.70 22.66
C GLY A 33 -11.90 -13.58 23.90
N LYS A 34 -12.14 -13.07 25.12
CA LYS A 34 -12.13 -13.90 26.33
C LYS A 34 -13.38 -14.79 26.39
N PRO A 35 -13.28 -16.03 26.93
CA PRO A 35 -14.45 -16.81 27.32
C PRO A 35 -15.29 -16.05 28.36
N VAL A 36 -16.60 -15.98 28.12
CA VAL A 36 -17.56 -15.24 28.95
C VAL A 36 -18.69 -16.14 29.43
N GLN A 37 -19.27 -15.76 30.55
CA GLN A 37 -20.43 -16.39 31.17
C GLN A 37 -21.45 -15.31 31.56
N ILE A 38 -22.73 -15.67 31.48
CA ILE A 38 -23.80 -14.83 32.00
C ILE A 38 -23.88 -15.02 33.53
N HIS A 39 -23.76 -13.90 34.23
CA HIS A 39 -23.82 -13.78 35.67
C HIS A 39 -25.17 -13.19 36.10
N HIS A 40 -25.83 -13.84 37.06
CA HIS A 40 -27.00 -13.31 37.78
C HIS A 40 -26.52 -12.37 38.88
N VAL A 41 -26.87 -11.09 38.78
CA VAL A 41 -26.41 -10.04 39.69
C VAL A 41 -26.92 -10.24 41.12
N ASP A 42 -28.15 -10.72 41.27
CA ASP A 42 -28.77 -11.01 42.58
C ASP A 42 -28.41 -12.40 43.17
N GLU A 43 -27.56 -13.16 42.49
CA GLU A 43 -27.22 -14.56 42.82
C GLU A 43 -28.43 -15.52 42.90
N ASP A 44 -29.58 -15.15 42.32
CA ASP A 44 -30.74 -16.00 42.15
C ASP A 44 -30.76 -16.60 40.74
N PRO A 45 -30.41 -17.89 40.58
CA PRO A 45 -30.39 -18.55 39.26
C PRO A 45 -31.78 -18.73 38.64
N SER A 46 -32.87 -18.34 39.33
CA SER A 46 -34.22 -18.33 38.77
C SER A 46 -34.65 -16.98 38.20
N ASN A 47 -33.92 -15.90 38.50
CA ASN A 47 -34.24 -14.55 38.03
C ASN A 47 -33.55 -14.24 36.69
N ASN A 48 -34.20 -14.65 35.60
CA ASN A 48 -33.67 -14.48 34.23
C ASN A 48 -34.07 -13.16 33.58
N LEU A 49 -34.45 -12.13 34.34
CA LEU A 49 -34.70 -10.79 33.80
C LEU A 49 -33.40 -10.25 33.18
N SER A 50 -33.46 -9.68 31.97
CA SER A 50 -32.27 -9.15 31.28
C SER A 50 -31.53 -8.08 32.12
N SER A 51 -32.27 -7.30 32.91
CA SER A 51 -31.76 -6.31 33.86
C SER A 51 -31.07 -6.92 35.09
N ASN A 52 -31.20 -8.23 35.32
CA ASN A 52 -30.51 -9.00 36.35
C ASN A 52 -29.32 -9.81 35.80
N LEU A 53 -29.12 -9.81 34.48
CA LEU A 53 -28.06 -10.58 33.82
C LEU A 53 -26.92 -9.65 33.37
N SER A 54 -25.69 -10.14 33.49
CA SER A 54 -24.47 -9.44 33.05
C SER A 54 -23.50 -10.41 32.38
N THR A 55 -22.81 -9.98 31.34
CA THR A 55 -21.76 -10.80 30.69
C THR A 55 -20.41 -10.54 31.37
N LEU A 56 -19.81 -11.55 31.99
CA LEU A 56 -18.50 -11.46 32.65
C LEU A 56 -17.53 -12.49 32.06
N CYS A 57 -16.24 -12.17 31.97
CA CYS A 57 -15.22 -13.19 31.74
C CYS A 57 -14.99 -14.01 33.01
N PHE A 58 -14.39 -15.20 32.89
CA PHE A 58 -14.15 -16.06 34.07
C PHE A 58 -13.29 -15.41 35.16
N ASP A 59 -12.40 -14.48 34.81
CA ASP A 59 -11.58 -13.75 35.79
C ASP A 59 -12.47 -12.85 36.67
N CYS A 60 -13.20 -11.91 36.04
CA CYS A 60 -14.09 -11.01 36.77
C CYS A 60 -15.29 -11.73 37.40
N HIS A 61 -15.74 -12.84 36.80
CA HIS A 61 -16.79 -13.68 37.42
C HIS A 61 -16.30 -14.34 38.71
N ARG A 62 -15.00 -14.65 38.83
CA ARG A 62 -14.45 -15.17 40.09
C ARG A 62 -14.45 -14.11 41.19
N GLU A 63 -14.19 -12.85 40.84
CA GLU A 63 -14.14 -11.73 41.78
C GLU A 63 -15.47 -11.52 42.53
N THR A 64 -16.61 -11.82 41.87
CA THR A 64 -17.94 -11.77 42.52
C THR A 64 -18.15 -12.91 43.53
N GLN A 65 -17.31 -13.94 43.53
CA GLN A 65 -17.46 -15.14 44.37
C GLN A 65 -16.47 -15.20 45.56
N ILE A 66 -15.55 -14.23 45.69
CA ILE A 66 -14.52 -14.23 46.74
C ILE A 66 -15.17 -14.00 48.12
N ARG A 67 -14.84 -14.85 49.11
CA ARG A 67 -15.24 -14.71 50.52
C ARG A 67 -14.01 -14.42 51.39
N GLY A 68 -14.06 -13.41 52.27
CA GLY A 68 -12.88 -12.88 52.99
C GLY A 68 -11.93 -12.00 52.15
N GLY A 69 -10.85 -11.49 52.74
CA GLY A 69 -9.84 -10.62 52.10
C GLY A 69 -9.91 -9.14 52.53
N PHE A 70 -8.78 -8.42 52.42
CA PHE A 70 -8.71 -6.97 52.69
C PHE A 70 -9.18 -6.12 51.49
N ASP A 71 -9.12 -6.70 50.29
CA ASP A 71 -9.39 -6.00 49.04
C ASP A 71 -10.90 -5.76 48.80
N ARG A 72 -11.23 -4.68 48.06
CA ARG A 72 -12.62 -4.36 47.72
C ARG A 72 -13.09 -5.26 46.58
N LYS A 73 -14.17 -6.00 46.81
CA LYS A 73 -14.70 -7.00 45.88
C LYS A 73 -15.58 -6.36 44.82
N LEU A 74 -15.75 -7.09 43.71
CA LEU A 74 -16.72 -6.77 42.68
C LEU A 74 -18.12 -7.16 43.15
N ASP A 75 -18.91 -6.17 43.58
CA ASP A 75 -20.28 -6.37 44.07
C ASP A 75 -21.36 -6.13 42.99
N ALA A 76 -22.61 -6.41 43.35
CA ALA A 76 -23.76 -6.31 42.45
C ALA A 76 -23.94 -4.89 41.87
N ASP A 77 -23.77 -3.86 42.71
CA ASP A 77 -23.94 -2.46 42.29
C ASP A 77 -22.88 -2.07 41.26
N GLN A 78 -21.63 -2.48 41.49
CA GLN A 78 -20.54 -2.28 40.53
C GLN A 78 -20.81 -3.01 39.21
N VAL A 79 -21.26 -4.27 39.26
CA VAL A 79 -21.59 -5.04 38.05
C VAL A 79 -22.71 -4.37 37.25
N ILE A 80 -23.73 -3.81 37.92
CA ILE A 80 -24.81 -3.07 37.25
C ILE A 80 -24.26 -1.83 36.54
N LEU A 81 -23.40 -1.06 37.21
CA LEU A 81 -22.79 0.14 36.62
C LEU A 81 -21.94 -0.22 35.40
N TYR A 82 -21.06 -1.21 35.52
CA TYR A 82 -20.21 -1.66 34.42
C TYR A 82 -21.02 -2.20 33.24
N ARG A 83 -22.07 -2.99 33.51
CA ARG A 83 -22.98 -3.49 32.46
C ARG A 83 -23.64 -2.34 31.73
N ASN A 84 -24.32 -1.45 32.45
CA ASN A 84 -25.11 -0.40 31.82
C ASN A 84 -24.24 0.53 30.96
N ASP A 85 -23.05 0.88 31.46
CA ASP A 85 -22.10 1.68 30.67
C ASP A 85 -21.63 0.93 29.42
N TRP A 86 -21.30 -0.35 29.56
CA TRP A 86 -20.82 -1.16 28.43
C TRP A 86 -21.90 -1.34 27.35
N LEU A 87 -23.14 -1.65 27.74
CA LEU A 87 -24.25 -1.80 26.78
C LEU A 87 -24.51 -0.50 26.01
N ARG A 88 -24.42 0.65 26.70
CA ARG A 88 -24.54 1.97 26.07
C ARG A 88 -23.43 2.19 25.03
N ILE A 89 -22.19 1.85 25.36
CA ILE A 89 -21.05 1.99 24.45
C ILE A 89 -21.23 1.10 23.21
N VAL A 90 -21.55 -0.17 23.39
CA VAL A 90 -21.78 -1.11 22.26
C VAL A 90 -22.91 -0.62 21.35
N ALA A 91 -24.00 -0.11 21.91
CA ALA A 91 -25.11 0.45 21.12
C ALA A 91 -24.66 1.66 20.28
N THR A 92 -23.89 2.58 20.86
CA THR A 92 -23.34 3.73 20.14
C THR A 92 -22.34 3.32 19.06
N GLU A 93 -21.45 2.37 19.35
CA GLU A 93 -20.48 1.86 18.36
C GLU A 93 -21.15 1.22 17.15
N ARG A 94 -22.24 0.47 17.37
CA ARG A 94 -23.02 -0.13 16.29
C ARG A 94 -23.75 0.93 15.44
N ALA A 95 -24.46 1.85 16.08
CA ALA A 95 -25.16 2.93 15.37
C ALA A 95 -24.19 3.80 14.54
N THR A 96 -23.01 4.12 15.09
CA THR A 96 -21.99 4.90 14.35
C THR A 96 -21.35 4.10 13.21
N SER A 97 -21.16 2.79 13.38
CA SER A 97 -20.64 1.92 12.32
C SER A 97 -21.63 1.74 11.18
N GLU A 98 -22.92 1.61 11.48
CA GLU A 98 -24.01 1.56 10.49
C GLU A 98 -24.09 2.88 9.71
N ALA A 99 -24.12 4.03 10.39
CA ALA A 99 -24.13 5.33 9.73
C ALA A 99 -22.90 5.58 8.84
N LYS A 100 -21.71 5.08 9.23
CA LYS A 100 -20.51 5.15 8.38
C LYS A 100 -20.60 4.27 7.14
N ARG A 101 -21.22 3.09 7.25
CA ARG A 101 -21.43 2.17 6.11
C ARG A 101 -22.41 2.77 5.12
N GLU A 102 -23.51 3.34 5.60
CA GLU A 102 -24.53 4.01 4.80
C GLU A 102 -23.92 5.19 4.03
N LYS A 103 -23.20 6.09 4.71
CA LYS A 103 -22.50 7.23 4.06
C LYS A 103 -21.49 6.80 2.99
N ARG A 104 -20.82 5.66 3.17
CA ARG A 104 -19.87 5.14 2.16
C ARG A 104 -20.62 4.62 0.93
N SER A 105 -21.71 3.88 1.15
CA SER A 105 -22.58 3.40 0.07
C SER A 105 -23.16 4.56 -0.75
N ASP A 106 -23.62 5.63 -0.09
CA ASP A 106 -24.17 6.81 -0.77
C ASP A 106 -23.13 7.53 -1.61
N ARG A 107 -21.90 7.65 -1.09
CA ARG A 107 -20.79 8.24 -1.84
C ARG A 107 -20.42 7.40 -3.07
N ASP A 108 -20.31 6.09 -2.90
CA ASP A 108 -19.99 5.18 -4.00
C ASP A 108 -21.09 5.23 -5.09
N ALA A 109 -22.37 5.36 -4.71
CA ALA A 109 -23.48 5.53 -5.65
C ALA A 109 -23.44 6.89 -6.39
N LEU A 110 -23.17 7.98 -5.67
CA LEU A 110 -23.00 9.33 -6.25
C LEU A 110 -21.81 9.38 -7.23
N ASP A 111 -20.72 8.69 -6.92
CA ASP A 111 -19.54 8.61 -7.78
C ASP A 111 -19.88 7.89 -9.10
N VAL A 112 -20.67 6.80 -9.07
CA VAL A 112 -21.10 6.09 -10.30
C VAL A 112 -22.03 6.96 -11.15
N GLU A 113 -23.03 7.61 -10.55
CA GLU A 113 -23.95 8.49 -11.27
C GLU A 113 -23.18 9.62 -11.98
N LEU A 114 -22.30 10.31 -11.24
CA LEU A 114 -21.48 11.39 -11.79
C LEU A 114 -20.57 10.92 -12.94
N ILE A 115 -19.92 9.75 -12.79
CA ILE A 115 -19.11 9.14 -13.85
C ILE A 115 -19.96 8.91 -15.10
N THR A 116 -21.14 8.31 -14.96
CA THR A 116 -22.02 8.05 -16.10
C THR A 116 -22.51 9.34 -16.77
N SER A 117 -22.93 10.35 -16.00
CA SER A 117 -23.40 11.61 -16.56
C SER A 117 -22.30 12.37 -17.30
N ILE A 118 -21.06 12.39 -16.78
CA ILE A 118 -19.91 13.01 -17.46
C ILE A 118 -19.64 12.29 -18.80
N ALA A 119 -19.65 10.95 -18.80
CA ALA A 119 -19.47 10.16 -20.01
C ALA A 119 -20.61 10.38 -21.02
N GLU A 120 -21.84 10.62 -20.58
CA GLU A 120 -22.95 10.95 -21.47
C GLU A 120 -22.76 12.34 -22.09
N ILE A 121 -22.40 13.35 -21.30
CA ILE A 121 -22.12 14.70 -21.79
C ILE A 121 -21.03 14.67 -22.87
N TYR A 122 -19.88 14.05 -22.61
CA TYR A 122 -18.80 13.99 -23.60
C TYR A 122 -19.19 13.22 -24.86
N ARG A 123 -20.06 12.21 -24.74
CA ARG A 123 -20.58 11.47 -25.90
C ARG A 123 -21.52 12.34 -26.74
N GLU A 124 -22.40 13.10 -26.11
CA GLU A 124 -23.34 14.02 -26.78
C GLU A 124 -22.61 15.18 -27.46
N THR A 125 -21.58 15.74 -26.81
CA THR A 125 -20.75 16.83 -27.36
C THR A 125 -19.66 16.35 -28.31
N LYS A 126 -19.53 15.03 -28.52
CA LYS A 126 -18.51 14.37 -29.38
C LYS A 126 -17.06 14.67 -28.96
N GLN A 127 -16.82 14.86 -27.67
CA GLN A 127 -15.49 15.02 -27.09
C GLN A 127 -14.86 13.64 -26.82
N PHE A 128 -14.47 12.96 -27.90
CA PHE A 128 -14.00 11.57 -27.84
C PHE A 128 -12.65 11.41 -27.12
N ASP A 129 -11.78 12.40 -27.22
CA ASP A 129 -10.54 12.51 -26.44
C ASP A 129 -10.85 12.54 -24.93
N SER A 130 -11.81 13.36 -24.52
CA SER A 130 -12.25 13.46 -23.12
C SER A 130 -12.92 12.18 -22.63
N LEU A 131 -13.66 11.47 -23.50
CA LEU A 131 -14.17 10.13 -23.20
C LEU A 131 -13.04 9.13 -22.98
N ALA A 132 -12.01 9.14 -23.82
CA ALA A 132 -10.88 8.25 -23.67
C ALA A 132 -10.21 8.43 -22.31
N VAL A 133 -9.91 9.69 -21.93
CA VAL A 133 -9.33 10.01 -20.61
C VAL A 133 -10.24 9.56 -19.48
N HIS A 134 -11.53 9.85 -19.58
CA HIS A 134 -12.50 9.47 -18.56
C HIS A 134 -12.54 7.95 -18.34
N TYR A 135 -12.54 7.17 -19.42
CA TYR A 135 -12.53 5.71 -19.33
C TYR A 135 -11.20 5.13 -18.85
N ASP A 136 -10.07 5.78 -19.12
CA ASP A 136 -8.77 5.40 -18.57
C ASP A 136 -8.72 5.56 -17.05
N VAL A 137 -9.20 6.71 -16.53
CA VAL A 137 -9.24 7.03 -15.10
C VAL A 137 -10.03 5.98 -14.30
N ILE A 138 -11.13 5.47 -14.86
CA ILE A 138 -11.94 4.42 -14.22
C ILE A 138 -11.47 2.99 -14.56
N GLY A 139 -10.34 2.85 -15.26
CA GLY A 139 -9.70 1.58 -15.59
C GLY A 139 -10.34 0.78 -16.73
N ASN A 140 -11.26 1.38 -17.50
CA ASN A 140 -11.92 0.72 -18.63
C ASN A 140 -11.12 0.91 -19.94
N LYS A 141 -10.10 0.07 -20.11
CA LYS A 141 -9.19 0.12 -21.26
C LYS A 141 -9.87 -0.12 -22.61
N GLU A 142 -10.91 -0.97 -22.65
CA GLU A 142 -11.63 -1.27 -23.91
C GLU A 142 -12.36 -0.03 -24.44
N LEU A 143 -13.12 0.65 -23.58
CA LEU A 143 -13.81 1.88 -23.97
C LEU A 143 -12.84 3.02 -24.21
N ARG A 144 -11.79 3.14 -23.39
CA ARG A 144 -10.69 4.08 -23.65
C ARG A 144 -10.17 3.92 -25.07
N ASP A 145 -9.73 2.71 -25.44
CA ASP A 145 -9.12 2.46 -26.74
C ASP A 145 -10.11 2.71 -27.89
N LYS A 146 -11.39 2.33 -27.71
CA LYS A 146 -12.46 2.66 -28.66
C LYS A 146 -12.56 4.17 -28.91
N TYR A 147 -12.57 4.98 -27.86
CA TYR A 147 -12.74 6.43 -28.00
C TYR A 147 -11.45 7.13 -28.45
N VAL A 148 -10.27 6.56 -28.18
CA VAL A 148 -9.01 6.97 -28.83
C VAL A 148 -9.13 6.86 -30.35
N GLU A 149 -9.56 5.70 -30.87
CA GLU A 149 -9.72 5.52 -32.32
C GLU A 149 -10.75 6.48 -32.91
N GLN A 150 -11.84 6.76 -32.19
CA GLN A 150 -12.85 7.72 -32.63
C GLN A 150 -12.34 9.16 -32.65
N ALA A 151 -11.55 9.57 -31.66
CA ALA A 151 -10.93 10.89 -31.63
C ALA A 151 -9.97 11.08 -32.81
N ILE A 152 -9.09 10.10 -33.04
CA ILE A 152 -8.10 10.16 -34.12
C ILE A 152 -8.79 10.16 -35.49
N SER A 153 -9.76 9.25 -35.70
CA SER A 153 -10.55 9.22 -36.94
C SER A 153 -11.38 10.47 -37.16
N GLY A 154 -11.71 11.20 -36.08
CA GLY A 154 -12.43 12.46 -36.08
C GLY A 154 -11.56 13.69 -36.38
N GLY A 155 -10.26 13.50 -36.64
CA GLY A 155 -9.34 14.60 -36.96
C GLY A 155 -8.72 15.27 -35.73
N ALA A 156 -8.37 14.47 -34.71
CA ALA A 156 -7.62 14.98 -33.55
C ALA A 156 -6.31 15.67 -33.97
N SER A 157 -5.89 16.68 -33.20
CA SER A 157 -4.62 17.39 -33.44
C SER A 157 -3.41 16.48 -33.21
N ALA A 158 -2.24 16.89 -33.72
CA ALA A 158 -0.98 16.17 -33.49
C ALA A 158 -0.70 15.96 -31.99
N ASP A 159 -0.83 17.02 -31.17
CA ASP A 159 -0.67 16.92 -29.72
C ASP A 159 -1.65 15.95 -29.07
N THR A 160 -2.90 15.94 -29.56
CA THR A 160 -3.92 15.03 -29.05
C THR A 160 -3.56 13.59 -29.42
N ILE A 161 -3.09 13.34 -30.65
CA ILE A 161 -2.62 12.02 -31.07
C ILE A 161 -1.43 11.57 -30.21
N PHE A 162 -0.45 12.46 -30.00
CA PHE A 162 0.71 12.21 -29.17
C PHE A 162 0.29 11.81 -27.74
N TYR A 163 -0.56 12.61 -27.11
CA TYR A 163 -1.06 12.33 -25.76
C TYR A 163 -1.86 11.02 -25.68
N LEU A 164 -2.82 10.80 -26.60
CA LEU A 164 -3.68 9.62 -26.56
C LEU A 164 -2.89 8.33 -26.80
N ARG A 165 -1.94 8.32 -27.74
CA ARG A 165 -1.13 7.12 -28.05
C ARG A 165 0.03 6.92 -27.09
N GLY A 166 0.83 7.95 -26.88
CA GLY A 166 2.05 7.89 -26.08
C GLY A 166 1.77 7.82 -24.59
N SER A 167 0.96 8.74 -24.06
CA SER A 167 0.71 8.84 -22.61
C SER A 167 -0.44 7.94 -22.17
N LEU A 168 -1.60 8.04 -22.82
CA LEU A 168 -2.82 7.38 -22.34
C LEU A 168 -2.85 5.88 -22.66
N GLN A 169 -2.44 5.47 -23.86
CA GLN A 169 -2.36 4.06 -24.24
C GLN A 169 -1.03 3.39 -23.87
N GLN A 170 0.03 4.18 -23.64
CA GLN A 170 1.40 3.68 -23.51
C GLN A 170 1.82 2.85 -24.73
N ARG A 171 1.44 3.32 -25.92
CA ARG A 171 1.72 2.72 -27.23
C ARG A 171 2.51 3.72 -28.09
N PRO A 172 3.76 4.01 -27.72
CA PRO A 172 4.60 4.96 -28.45
C PRO A 172 4.85 4.51 -29.90
N ASP A 173 4.78 3.20 -30.17
CA ASP A 173 4.87 2.60 -31.50
C ASP A 173 3.74 3.01 -32.45
N LEU A 174 2.66 3.58 -31.92
CA LEU A 174 1.51 4.07 -32.70
C LEU A 174 1.53 5.59 -32.91
N VAL A 175 2.52 6.30 -32.37
CA VAL A 175 2.69 7.74 -32.62
C VAL A 175 3.49 7.92 -33.92
N PRO A 176 2.98 8.66 -34.92
CA PRO A 176 3.75 8.99 -36.12
C PRO A 176 5.05 9.72 -35.79
N GLU A 177 6.16 9.37 -36.46
CA GLU A 177 7.49 9.93 -36.21
C GLU A 177 7.53 11.46 -36.39
N GLU A 178 6.86 11.99 -37.42
CA GLU A 178 6.73 13.44 -37.65
C GLU A 178 6.08 14.17 -36.46
N ILE A 179 5.06 13.56 -35.84
CA ILE A 179 4.42 14.14 -34.64
C ILE A 179 5.37 14.10 -33.44
N ILE A 180 6.18 13.04 -33.31
CA ILE A 180 7.18 12.95 -32.25
C ILE A 180 8.22 14.07 -32.42
N ASP A 181 8.77 14.20 -33.62
CA ASP A 181 9.82 15.17 -33.92
C ASP A 181 9.33 16.61 -33.71
N ASP A 182 8.15 16.94 -34.25
CA ASP A 182 7.54 18.26 -34.07
C ASP A 182 7.28 18.57 -32.59
N HIS A 183 6.69 17.63 -31.85
CA HIS A 183 6.37 17.83 -30.44
C HIS A 183 7.64 17.96 -29.58
N LEU A 184 8.68 17.18 -29.86
CA LEU A 184 9.96 17.31 -29.14
C LEU A 184 10.71 18.60 -29.49
N ALA A 185 10.56 19.11 -30.72
CA ALA A 185 11.18 20.36 -31.14
C ALA A 185 10.63 21.57 -30.36
N GLU A 186 9.38 21.52 -29.86
CA GLU A 186 8.82 22.59 -29.01
C GLU A 186 9.62 22.81 -27.71
N PHE A 187 10.37 21.80 -27.26
CA PHE A 187 11.19 21.85 -26.04
C PHE A 187 12.66 22.20 -26.30
N SER A 188 13.06 22.52 -27.53
CA SER A 188 14.46 22.87 -27.85
C SER A 188 14.89 24.23 -27.29
N ASP A 189 13.92 25.10 -27.01
CA ASP A 189 14.16 26.54 -26.78
C ASP A 189 13.82 27.02 -25.35
N GLY A 190 13.45 26.15 -24.39
CA GLY A 190 12.90 26.59 -23.09
C GLY A 190 13.15 25.71 -21.86
N ASP A 191 13.18 26.41 -20.70
CA ASP A 191 13.38 25.99 -19.30
C ASP A 191 12.36 24.95 -18.74
N ASP A 192 11.53 24.31 -19.57
CA ASP A 192 10.51 23.36 -19.10
C ASP A 192 11.01 21.91 -19.24
N HIS A 193 12.04 21.61 -18.45
CA HIS A 193 12.67 20.30 -18.46
C HIS A 193 11.70 19.18 -18.02
N GLU A 194 10.75 19.47 -17.16
CA GLU A 194 9.82 18.46 -16.64
C GLU A 194 8.74 18.08 -17.65
N GLN A 195 8.22 19.03 -18.44
CA GLN A 195 7.31 18.67 -19.53
C GLN A 195 8.04 17.94 -20.66
N HIS A 196 9.28 18.34 -20.97
CA HIS A 196 10.11 17.59 -21.91
C HIS A 196 10.35 16.15 -21.41
N ALA A 197 10.60 15.97 -20.11
CA ALA A 197 10.76 14.63 -19.54
C ALA A 197 9.50 13.76 -19.71
N ARG A 198 8.30 14.32 -19.48
CA ARG A 198 7.03 13.62 -19.70
C ARG A 198 6.79 13.28 -21.16
N ALA A 199 7.13 14.18 -22.09
CA ALA A 199 7.06 13.91 -23.53
C ALA A 199 7.98 12.73 -23.91
N LEU A 200 9.22 12.72 -23.42
CA LEU A 200 10.17 11.63 -23.64
C LEU A 200 9.68 10.30 -23.03
N LEU A 201 9.05 10.33 -21.85
CA LEU A 201 8.41 9.15 -21.25
C LEU A 201 7.28 8.60 -22.14
N ALA A 202 6.43 9.48 -22.67
CA ALA A 202 5.30 9.11 -23.51
C ALA A 202 5.72 8.34 -24.77
N ILE A 203 6.94 8.59 -25.27
CA ILE A 203 7.53 7.92 -26.43
C ILE A 203 8.53 6.81 -26.07
N GLY A 204 8.66 6.46 -24.79
CA GLY A 204 9.55 5.40 -24.33
C GLY A 204 11.05 5.74 -24.31
N ARG A 205 11.44 7.01 -24.48
CA ARG A 205 12.83 7.49 -24.37
C ARG A 205 13.23 7.73 -22.91
N ARG A 206 13.17 6.66 -22.12
CA ARG A 206 13.17 6.72 -20.65
C ARG A 206 14.47 7.24 -20.03
N LEU A 207 15.63 6.93 -20.61
CA LEU A 207 16.92 7.44 -20.11
C LEU A 207 17.07 8.95 -20.35
N GLU A 208 16.59 9.43 -21.49
CA GLU A 208 16.61 10.86 -21.80
C GLU A 208 15.59 11.60 -20.94
N ALA A 209 14.41 11.01 -20.70
CA ALA A 209 13.45 11.54 -19.73
C ALA A 209 14.06 11.66 -18.34
N ALA A 210 14.82 10.65 -17.89
CA ALA A 210 15.50 10.69 -16.60
C ALA A 210 16.48 11.86 -16.51
N GLN A 211 17.25 12.12 -17.56
CA GLN A 211 18.15 13.28 -17.62
C GLN A 211 17.37 14.59 -17.51
N LYS A 212 16.24 14.73 -18.23
CA LYS A 212 15.40 15.93 -18.19
C LYS A 212 14.74 16.16 -16.83
N TYR A 213 14.21 15.12 -16.19
CA TYR A 213 13.70 15.25 -14.83
C TYR A 213 14.78 15.72 -13.84
N ILE A 214 15.99 15.15 -13.92
CA ILE A 214 17.10 15.55 -13.04
C ILE A 214 17.45 17.03 -13.23
N GLN A 215 17.43 17.52 -14.48
CA GLN A 215 17.63 18.94 -14.79
C GLN A 215 16.54 19.81 -14.12
N GLY A 216 15.26 19.51 -14.35
CA GLY A 216 14.16 20.28 -13.75
C GLY A 216 14.10 20.23 -12.21
N ILE A 217 14.39 19.07 -11.61
CA ILE A 217 14.52 18.92 -10.16
C ILE A 217 15.66 19.80 -9.64
N ASN A 218 16.82 19.79 -10.29
CA ASN A 218 17.96 20.62 -9.91
C ASN A 218 17.61 22.11 -10.00
N ASP A 219 16.95 22.54 -11.07
CA ASP A 219 16.56 23.94 -11.26
C ASP A 219 15.54 24.39 -10.21
N SER A 220 14.57 23.51 -9.88
CA SER A 220 13.64 23.74 -8.78
C SER A 220 14.35 23.88 -7.43
N LEU A 221 15.37 23.06 -7.16
CA LEU A 221 16.17 23.16 -5.93
C LEU A 221 17.01 24.44 -5.88
N GLN A 222 17.65 24.82 -6.99
CA GLN A 222 18.46 26.04 -7.07
C GLN A 222 17.63 27.31 -6.88
N ASN A 223 16.37 27.30 -7.33
CA ASN A 223 15.43 28.38 -7.17
C ASN A 223 14.61 28.32 -5.86
N GLU A 224 14.97 27.42 -4.93
CA GLU A 224 14.26 27.18 -3.65
C GLU A 224 12.76 26.85 -3.82
N ASN A 225 12.37 26.31 -4.98
CA ASN A 225 11.02 25.82 -5.24
C ASN A 225 10.86 24.38 -4.74
N TRP A 226 10.83 24.24 -3.41
CA TRP A 226 10.83 22.94 -2.72
C TRP A 226 9.64 22.05 -3.10
N PHE A 227 8.47 22.64 -3.37
CA PHE A 227 7.30 21.86 -3.75
C PHE A 227 7.49 21.20 -5.11
N SER A 228 7.91 21.97 -6.12
CA SER A 228 8.17 21.42 -7.47
C SER A 228 9.27 20.37 -7.41
N ALA A 229 10.38 20.63 -6.70
CA ALA A 229 11.44 19.65 -6.52
C ALA A 229 10.91 18.33 -5.92
N ALA A 230 10.14 18.41 -4.82
CA ALA A 230 9.59 17.22 -4.17
C ALA A 230 8.56 16.49 -5.05
N PHE A 231 7.72 17.24 -5.77
CA PHE A 231 6.71 16.69 -6.68
C PHE A 231 7.37 15.92 -7.84
N TYR A 232 8.40 16.48 -8.46
CA TYR A 232 9.09 15.85 -9.58
C TYR A 232 10.01 14.69 -9.15
N ILE A 233 10.60 14.75 -7.94
CA ILE A 233 11.28 13.57 -7.35
C ILE A 233 10.29 12.41 -7.17
N ARG A 234 9.07 12.71 -6.73
CA ARG A 234 8.03 11.69 -6.59
C ARG A 234 7.68 11.10 -7.95
N GLU A 235 7.38 11.92 -8.96
CA GLU A 235 7.09 11.42 -10.31
C GLU A 235 8.23 10.58 -10.88
N PHE A 236 9.49 11.04 -10.77
CA PHE A 236 10.67 10.30 -11.21
C PHE A 236 10.75 8.89 -10.60
N THR A 237 10.36 8.77 -9.32
CA THR A 237 10.33 7.50 -8.60
C THR A 237 9.13 6.64 -8.98
N GLU A 238 7.94 7.23 -9.09
CA GLU A 238 6.70 6.54 -9.49
C GLU A 238 6.81 5.97 -10.91
N GLU A 239 7.51 6.68 -11.78
CA GLU A 239 7.83 6.26 -13.15
C GLU A 239 8.96 5.23 -13.22
N LYS A 240 9.58 4.82 -12.10
CA LYS A 240 10.65 3.80 -12.06
C LYS A 240 11.89 4.14 -12.89
N LEU A 241 12.23 5.42 -12.97
CA LEU A 241 13.40 5.88 -13.72
C LEU A 241 14.73 5.53 -13.04
N ILE A 242 14.73 5.32 -11.72
CA ILE A 242 15.88 4.80 -10.97
C ILE A 242 16.27 3.41 -11.50
N GLU A 243 15.29 2.51 -11.65
CA GLU A 243 15.51 1.16 -12.15
C GLU A 243 16.00 1.16 -13.59
N ASP A 244 15.56 2.11 -14.42
CA ASP A 244 16.05 2.22 -15.79
C ASP A 244 17.49 2.72 -15.87
N LEU A 245 17.87 3.67 -15.00
CA LEU A 245 19.27 4.08 -14.85
C LEU A 245 20.16 2.93 -14.37
N LEU A 246 19.70 2.14 -13.38
CA LEU A 246 20.44 0.97 -12.90
C LEU A 246 20.57 -0.12 -13.96
N LYS A 247 19.53 -0.37 -14.77
CA LYS A 247 19.61 -1.27 -15.93
C LYS A 247 20.59 -0.76 -16.98
N ALA A 248 20.64 0.55 -17.22
CA ALA A 248 21.60 1.15 -18.14
C ALA A 248 23.03 0.96 -17.61
N ALA A 249 23.28 1.23 -16.33
CA ALA A 249 24.57 1.00 -15.69
C ALA A 249 24.99 -0.48 -15.73
N TYR A 250 24.04 -1.40 -15.56
CA TYR A 250 24.31 -2.84 -15.72
C TYR A 250 24.75 -3.21 -17.14
N ARG A 251 24.08 -2.67 -18.16
CA ARG A 251 24.44 -2.90 -19.57
C ARG A 251 25.82 -2.33 -19.88
N GLU A 252 26.05 -1.07 -19.51
CA GLU A 252 27.33 -0.39 -19.72
C GLU A 252 28.49 -1.14 -19.06
N SER A 253 28.36 -1.49 -17.78
CA SER A 253 29.39 -2.25 -17.07
C SER A 253 29.56 -3.68 -17.61
N THR A 254 28.53 -4.26 -18.23
CA THR A 254 28.64 -5.53 -18.96
C THR A 254 29.50 -5.37 -20.21
N ASP A 255 29.24 -4.34 -21.01
CA ASP A 255 29.97 -4.05 -22.24
C ASP A 255 31.44 -3.69 -21.96
N GLN A 256 31.70 -2.98 -20.86
CA GLN A 256 33.05 -2.60 -20.41
C GLN A 256 33.77 -3.72 -19.64
N GLY A 257 33.06 -4.80 -19.27
CA GLY A 257 33.63 -5.91 -18.50
C GLY A 257 33.88 -5.59 -17.02
N GLU A 258 33.26 -4.54 -16.47
CA GLU A 258 33.49 -4.06 -15.09
C GLU A 258 32.65 -4.83 -14.06
N THR A 259 33.22 -5.90 -13.50
CA THR A 259 32.51 -6.81 -12.58
C THR A 259 31.94 -6.13 -11.35
N TRP A 260 32.66 -5.17 -10.78
CA TRP A 260 32.17 -4.43 -9.60
C TRP A 260 30.84 -3.72 -9.89
N TRP A 261 30.76 -2.99 -11.00
CA TRP A 261 29.55 -2.24 -11.35
C TRP A 261 28.41 -3.14 -11.81
N GLN A 262 28.70 -4.26 -12.46
CA GLN A 262 27.69 -5.27 -12.76
C GLN A 262 27.04 -5.81 -11.49
N VAL A 263 27.86 -6.17 -10.48
CA VAL A 263 27.39 -6.66 -9.19
C VAL A 263 26.58 -5.59 -8.47
N ARG A 264 27.10 -4.37 -8.36
CA ARG A 264 26.39 -3.26 -7.69
C ARG A 264 25.05 -2.96 -8.33
N ALA A 265 24.97 -2.92 -9.66
CA ALA A 265 23.70 -2.67 -10.34
C ALA A 265 22.67 -3.77 -10.04
N LEU A 266 23.06 -5.05 -10.02
CA LEU A 266 22.17 -6.16 -9.70
C LEU A 266 21.70 -6.16 -8.23
N GLU A 267 22.56 -5.75 -7.29
CA GLU A 267 22.18 -5.56 -5.89
C GLU A 267 21.09 -4.49 -5.74
N GLU A 268 21.29 -3.31 -6.33
CA GLU A 268 20.31 -2.20 -6.26
C GLU A 268 19.00 -2.53 -7.00
N LEU A 269 19.07 -3.33 -8.08
CA LEU A 269 17.90 -3.84 -8.79
C LEU A 269 17.16 -4.96 -8.02
N GLY A 270 17.78 -5.52 -6.98
CA GLY A 270 17.23 -6.67 -6.23
C GLY A 270 17.18 -7.97 -7.04
N TRP A 271 17.99 -8.10 -8.09
CA TRP A 271 18.01 -9.26 -9.01
C TRP A 271 18.90 -10.38 -8.45
N ALA A 272 18.45 -11.00 -7.36
CA ALA A 272 19.26 -11.92 -6.57
C ALA A 272 19.66 -13.20 -7.34
N ALA A 273 18.84 -13.67 -8.28
CA ALA A 273 19.15 -14.87 -9.07
C ALA A 273 20.26 -14.58 -10.08
N GLU A 274 20.14 -13.49 -10.82
CA GLU A 274 21.09 -12.99 -11.81
C GLU A 274 22.42 -12.61 -11.13
N LEU A 275 22.36 -11.98 -9.96
CA LEU A 275 23.54 -11.67 -9.15
C LEU A 275 24.30 -12.94 -8.78
N LYS A 276 23.60 -13.94 -8.26
CA LYS A 276 24.21 -15.22 -7.91
C LYS A 276 24.84 -15.90 -9.12
N GLU A 277 24.14 -15.92 -10.25
CA GLU A 277 24.68 -16.49 -11.49
C GLU A 277 25.94 -15.76 -11.95
N LEU A 278 25.92 -14.42 -11.94
CA LEU A 278 27.06 -13.59 -12.33
C LEU A 278 28.28 -13.88 -11.45
N LEU A 279 28.12 -13.90 -10.13
CA LEU A 279 29.19 -14.16 -9.17
C LEU A 279 29.83 -15.54 -9.43
N LEU A 280 29.00 -16.57 -9.60
CA LEU A 280 29.50 -17.93 -9.88
C LEU A 280 30.20 -18.02 -11.23
N ARG A 281 29.67 -17.35 -12.26
CA ARG A 281 30.27 -17.30 -13.61
C ARG A 281 31.61 -16.58 -13.62
N LYS A 282 31.75 -15.52 -12.84
CA LYS A 282 32.97 -14.69 -12.74
C LYS A 282 33.87 -15.07 -11.56
N LYS A 283 33.71 -16.29 -11.02
CA LYS A 283 34.45 -16.78 -9.85
C LYS A 283 35.95 -16.49 -9.95
N ASP A 284 36.60 -16.97 -11.01
CA ASP A 284 38.07 -16.88 -11.14
C ASP A 284 38.53 -15.41 -11.22
N GLU A 285 37.77 -14.57 -11.92
CA GLU A 285 38.04 -13.13 -12.02
C GLU A 285 37.96 -12.45 -10.64
N ILE A 286 36.94 -12.77 -9.85
CA ILE A 286 36.71 -12.23 -8.51
C ILE A 286 37.81 -12.68 -7.55
N GLU A 287 38.22 -13.96 -7.60
CA GLU A 287 39.30 -14.48 -6.76
C GLU A 287 40.65 -13.82 -7.10
N ILE A 288 40.91 -13.56 -8.38
CA ILE A 288 42.12 -12.87 -8.84
C ILE A 288 42.12 -11.39 -8.47
N SER A 289 40.95 -10.74 -8.46
CA SER A 289 40.86 -9.30 -8.23
C SER A 289 41.27 -8.90 -6.81
N GLY A 290 41.26 -9.84 -5.85
CA GLY A 290 41.56 -9.58 -4.44
C GLY A 290 40.57 -8.63 -3.76
N ASN A 291 39.44 -8.33 -4.41
CA ASN A 291 38.44 -7.42 -3.86
C ASN A 291 37.64 -8.17 -2.79
N LEU A 292 37.91 -7.84 -1.52
CA LEU A 292 37.31 -8.54 -0.39
C LEU A 292 35.77 -8.51 -0.40
N SER A 293 35.15 -7.43 -0.89
CA SER A 293 33.69 -7.32 -0.98
C SER A 293 33.13 -8.26 -2.05
N LEU A 294 33.74 -8.35 -3.23
CA LEU A 294 33.32 -9.29 -4.27
C LEU A 294 33.54 -10.74 -3.84
N MET A 295 34.68 -11.03 -3.21
CA MET A 295 34.98 -12.36 -2.67
C MET A 295 33.97 -12.78 -1.60
N GLU A 296 33.50 -11.84 -0.78
CA GLU A 296 32.51 -12.08 0.26
C GLU A 296 31.16 -12.47 -0.35
N LEU A 297 30.69 -11.69 -1.34
CA LEU A 297 29.47 -11.99 -2.10
C LEU A 297 29.56 -13.34 -2.84
N LEU A 298 30.72 -13.65 -3.42
CA LEU A 298 30.97 -14.95 -4.06
C LEU A 298 30.87 -16.10 -3.05
N ALA A 299 31.48 -15.96 -1.87
CA ALA A 299 31.40 -16.97 -0.82
C ALA A 299 29.95 -17.19 -0.35
N GLU A 300 29.15 -16.12 -0.25
CA GLU A 300 27.71 -16.24 0.02
C GLU A 300 26.96 -16.97 -1.10
N ALA A 301 27.23 -16.63 -2.36
CA ALA A 301 26.64 -17.28 -3.53
C ALA A 301 26.95 -18.80 -3.59
N GLN A 302 28.14 -19.19 -3.13
CA GLN A 302 28.58 -20.59 -3.02
C GLN A 302 28.01 -21.31 -1.78
N GLY A 303 27.45 -20.58 -0.82
CA GLY A 303 26.99 -21.11 0.46
C GLY A 303 28.09 -21.33 1.50
N ASP A 304 29.30 -20.83 1.27
CA ASP A 304 30.41 -20.89 2.23
C ASP A 304 30.29 -19.77 3.28
N ARG A 305 29.48 -20.05 4.29
CA ARG A 305 29.28 -19.14 5.43
C ARG A 305 30.54 -18.92 6.25
N ALA A 306 31.48 -19.86 6.27
CA ALA A 306 32.70 -19.70 7.07
C ALA A 306 33.62 -18.67 6.40
N LEU A 307 33.80 -18.80 5.09
CA LEU A 307 34.60 -17.88 4.28
C LEU A 307 34.00 -16.47 4.25
N SER A 308 32.69 -16.32 3.95
CA SER A 308 32.02 -15.00 3.96
C SER A 308 32.19 -14.29 5.31
N ASN A 309 31.97 -14.99 6.43
CA ASN A 309 32.18 -14.41 7.77
C ASN A 309 33.63 -13.98 8.02
N SER A 310 34.61 -14.70 7.47
CA SER A 310 36.02 -14.33 7.61
C SER A 310 36.35 -13.08 6.81
N LEU A 311 35.80 -12.96 5.60
CA LEU A 311 35.98 -11.81 4.70
C LEU A 311 35.30 -10.56 5.27
N ARG A 312 34.08 -10.67 5.80
CA ARG A 312 33.41 -9.58 6.53
C ARG A 312 34.25 -9.04 7.69
N LYS A 313 34.91 -9.93 8.45
CA LYS A 313 35.83 -9.52 9.52
C LYS A 313 37.06 -8.82 8.97
N ALA A 314 37.58 -9.24 7.82
CA ALA A 314 38.72 -8.58 7.17
C ALA A 314 38.35 -7.17 6.69
N ILE A 315 37.19 -7.02 6.03
CA ILE A 315 36.65 -5.72 5.60
C ILE A 315 36.48 -4.79 6.82
N ALA A 316 35.85 -5.27 7.89
CA ALA A 316 35.62 -4.48 9.11
C ALA A 316 36.92 -4.05 9.82
N ARG A 317 38.03 -4.76 9.61
CA ARG A 317 39.35 -4.40 10.17
C ARG A 317 40.07 -3.32 9.37
N GLY A 318 39.49 -2.85 8.27
CA GLY A 318 40.06 -1.74 7.50
C GLY A 318 41.24 -2.13 6.62
N SER A 319 41.29 -3.38 6.14
CA SER A 319 42.16 -3.74 5.03
C SER A 319 41.64 -3.09 3.74
N ILE A 320 41.85 -1.78 3.62
CA ILE A 320 41.77 -1.07 2.34
C ILE A 320 42.96 -1.60 1.53
N PRO A 321 42.75 -2.24 0.37
CA PRO A 321 43.86 -2.53 -0.53
C PRO A 321 44.42 -1.19 -1.03
N GLU A 322 45.74 -1.01 -0.89
CA GLU A 322 46.49 0.06 -1.60
C GLU A 322 46.43 -0.14 -3.12
#